data_AF-A0A2N0NCR7-F1
#
_entry.id   AF-A0A2N0NCR7-F1
#
_cell.length_a   1.000
_cell.length_b   1.000
_cell.length_c   1.000
_cell.angle_alpha   90.00
_cell.angle_beta   90.00
_cell.angle_gamma   90.00
#
_symmetry.space_group_name_H-M   'P 1'
#
loop_
_entity.id
_entity.type
_entity.pdbx_description
1 polymer ?
#
loop_
_entity_poly.entity_id
_entity_poly.type
_entity_poly.pdbx_seq_one_letter_code
_entity_poly.pdbx_strand_id
1 'polypeptide(L)'
;MFCNTWFPAKWTLKERKQREKFQATIRNIPDFMTLAALWKDGRSHSFLSAVKGLKSFKIIQTAKGNRKFIGYFEKWVDMRTALDNQYT
;
A
#
# COMPACT_ATOMS: atom_id res chain seq x y z
N MET A 1 6.15 11.92 -16.50
CA MET A 1 6.39 10.47 -16.62
C MET A 1 5.87 9.78 -15.36
N PHE A 2 4.65 9.25 -15.39
CA PHE A 2 4.05 8.60 -14.22
C PHE A 2 4.56 7.16 -14.12
N CYS A 3 5.39 6.89 -13.12
CA CYS A 3 5.93 5.57 -12.87
C CYS A 3 4.80 4.63 -12.40
N ASN A 4 4.36 3.74 -13.30
CA ASN A 4 3.32 2.74 -13.06
C ASN A 4 3.93 1.37 -12.67
N THR A 5 4.89 1.37 -11.75
CA THR A 5 5.45 0.11 -11.23
C THR A 5 4.44 -0.52 -10.29
N TRP A 6 3.63 -1.44 -10.81
CA TRP A 6 2.78 -2.32 -10.01
C TRP A 6 3.66 -3.46 -9.44
N PHE A 7 3.64 -3.67 -8.13
CA PHE A 7 4.22 -4.90 -7.56
C PHE A 7 3.43 -6.11 -8.09
N PRO A 8 4.11 -7.13 -8.65
CA PRO A 8 3.43 -8.26 -9.28
C PRO A 8 2.96 -9.25 -8.20
N ALA A 9 1.80 -9.00 -7.60
CA ALA A 9 1.06 -10.06 -6.91
C ALA A 9 0.19 -10.81 -7.93
N LYS A 10 0.10 -12.14 -7.80
CA LYS A 10 -0.83 -12.95 -8.61
C LYS A 10 -2.25 -12.67 -8.12
N TRP A 11 -3.07 -12.07 -8.98
CA TRP A 11 -4.46 -11.71 -8.70
C TRP A 11 -5.40 -12.49 -9.64
N THR A 12 -6.44 -13.11 -9.10
CA THR A 12 -7.51 -13.71 -9.90
C THR A 12 -8.49 -12.64 -10.42
N LEU A 13 -9.27 -12.93 -11.48
CA LEU A 13 -10.25 -11.98 -12.04
C LEU A 13 -11.29 -11.52 -11.01
N LYS A 14 -11.71 -12.42 -10.10
CA LYS A 14 -12.63 -12.09 -9.00
C LYS A 14 -11.98 -11.12 -8.02
N GLU A 15 -10.71 -11.35 -7.67
CA GLU A 15 -9.96 -10.46 -6.78
C GLU A 15 -9.71 -9.08 -7.40
N ARG A 16 -9.55 -8.96 -8.74
CA ARG A 16 -9.39 -7.65 -9.40
C ARG A 16 -10.61 -6.74 -9.21
N LYS A 17 -11.82 -7.28 -9.25
CA LYS A 17 -13.05 -6.51 -8.95
C LYS A 17 -13.12 -6.11 -7.47
N GLN A 18 -12.59 -6.93 -6.57
CA GLN A 18 -12.59 -6.63 -5.14
C GLN A 18 -11.45 -5.71 -4.70
N ARG A 19 -10.34 -5.67 -5.45
CA ARG A 19 -9.20 -4.77 -5.25
C ARG A 19 -9.61 -3.29 -5.24
N GLU A 20 -10.64 -2.92 -6.00
CA GLU A 20 -11.18 -1.55 -5.97
C GLU A 20 -11.87 -1.22 -4.63
N LYS A 21 -12.42 -2.22 -3.94
CA LYS A 21 -13.13 -2.04 -2.67
C LYS A 21 -12.22 -2.04 -1.46
N PHE A 22 -11.07 -2.72 -1.53
CA PHE A 22 -10.17 -2.94 -0.39
C PHE A 22 -8.87 -2.14 -0.53
N GLN A 23 -9.01 -0.83 -0.71
CA GLN A 23 -7.89 0.11 -0.76
C GLN A 23 -7.86 0.95 0.51
N ALA A 24 -6.73 0.94 1.21
CA ALA A 24 -6.45 1.92 2.25
C ALA A 24 -5.51 2.98 1.68
N THR A 25 -5.85 4.25 1.87
CA THR A 25 -5.01 5.36 1.43
C THR A 25 -4.53 6.15 2.63
N ILE A 26 -3.23 6.20 2.83
CA ILE A 26 -2.59 7.06 3.81
C ILE A 26 -2.13 8.33 3.07
N ARG A 27 -2.59 9.49 3.57
CA ARG A 27 -2.21 10.80 3.03
C ARG A 27 -1.08 11.40 3.87
N ASN A 28 -0.31 12.30 3.28
CA ASN A 28 0.73 13.08 3.97
C ASN A 28 1.84 12.24 4.59
N ILE A 29 2.36 11.33 3.78
CA ILE A 29 3.43 10.44 4.23
C ILE A 29 4.75 11.19 4.15
N PRO A 30 5.63 11.02 5.15
CA PRO A 30 6.89 11.74 5.18
C PRO A 30 7.83 11.34 4.04
N ASP A 31 8.71 12.28 3.66
CA ASP A 31 9.57 12.16 2.49
C ASP A 31 10.59 11.02 2.56
N PHE A 32 10.87 10.48 3.75
CA PHE A 32 11.76 9.33 3.92
C PHE A 32 11.11 8.01 3.53
N MET A 33 9.77 7.94 3.48
CA MET A 33 9.02 6.71 3.16
C MET A 33 8.97 6.51 1.63
N THR A 34 10.14 6.30 1.05
CA THR A 34 10.33 5.99 -0.36
C THR A 34 10.16 4.50 -0.63
N LEU A 35 9.99 4.13 -1.89
CA LEU A 35 9.89 2.72 -2.28
C LEU A 35 11.12 1.93 -1.85
N ALA A 36 12.32 2.51 -1.98
CA ALA A 36 13.58 1.88 -1.57
C ALA A 36 13.70 1.71 -0.05
N ALA A 37 13.09 2.59 0.75
CA ALA A 37 13.02 2.44 2.20
C ALA A 37 12.02 1.35 2.61
N LEU A 38 10.90 1.24 1.89
CA LEU A 38 9.86 0.25 2.16
C LEU A 38 10.15 -1.15 1.59
N TRP A 39 11.00 -1.21 0.58
CA TRP A 39 11.38 -2.43 -0.11
C TRP A 39 12.89 -2.42 -0.35
N LYS A 40 13.61 -3.04 0.57
CA LYS A 40 15.07 -3.13 0.52
C LYS A 40 15.46 -4.60 0.34
N ASP A 41 16.29 -4.88 -0.64
CA ASP A 41 16.86 -6.22 -0.90
C ASP A 41 15.83 -7.34 -1.07
N GLY A 42 14.69 -7.04 -1.70
CA GLY A 42 13.61 -8.02 -1.92
C GLY A 42 12.79 -8.34 -0.67
N ARG A 43 13.02 -7.63 0.43
CA ARG A 43 12.29 -7.77 1.69
C ARG A 43 11.43 -6.56 1.95
N SER A 44 10.22 -6.82 2.43
CA SER A 44 9.32 -5.78 2.90
C SER A 44 9.86 -5.18 4.22
N HIS A 45 9.74 -3.87 4.36
CA HIS A 45 10.06 -3.16 5.59
C HIS A 45 9.16 -3.66 6.74
N SER A 46 9.66 -3.58 7.98
CA SER A 46 8.97 -4.06 9.19
C SER A 46 7.53 -3.55 9.31
N PHE A 47 7.32 -2.29 8.91
CA PHE A 47 6.00 -1.67 8.78
C PHE A 47 5.04 -2.47 7.88
N LEU A 48 5.47 -2.86 6.68
CA LEU A 48 4.64 -3.62 5.75
C LEU A 48 4.40 -5.05 6.23
N SER A 49 5.37 -5.66 6.90
CA SER A 49 5.19 -6.99 7.51
C SER A 49 4.27 -6.98 8.72
N ALA A 50 4.17 -5.85 9.44
CA ALA A 50 3.23 -5.69 10.54
C ALA A 50 1.77 -5.54 10.05
N VAL A 51 1.59 -5.03 8.83
CA VAL A 51 0.26 -4.90 8.22
C VAL A 51 -0.18 -6.26 7.66
N LYS A 52 -1.03 -6.96 8.42
CA LYS A 52 -1.62 -8.23 8.01
C LYS A 52 -2.48 -8.03 6.74
N GLY A 53 -2.38 -8.97 5.80
CA GLY A 53 -3.23 -9.00 4.60
C GLY A 53 -2.89 -7.97 3.51
N LEU A 54 -1.79 -7.21 3.66
CA LEU A 54 -1.30 -6.31 2.62
C LEU A 54 -0.66 -7.11 1.48
N LYS A 55 -1.31 -7.14 0.32
CA LYS A 55 -0.88 -7.93 -0.84
C LYS A 55 -0.11 -7.11 -1.86
N SER A 56 -0.39 -5.82 -1.96
CA SER A 56 0.35 -4.89 -2.82
C SER A 56 0.24 -3.48 -2.28
N PHE A 57 1.18 -2.62 -2.63
CA PHE A 57 1.11 -1.20 -2.31
C PHE A 57 1.62 -0.34 -3.47
N LYS A 58 1.23 0.93 -3.46
CA LYS A 58 1.70 1.94 -4.41
C LYS A 58 1.98 3.23 -3.65
N ILE A 59 3.09 3.87 -3.98
CA ILE A 59 3.41 5.21 -3.51
C ILE A 59 3.18 6.16 -4.68
N ILE A 60 2.37 7.19 -4.46
CA ILE A 60 2.09 8.22 -5.44
C ILE A 60 2.60 9.53 -4.87
N GLN A 61 3.56 10.14 -5.57
CA GLN A 61 3.97 11.50 -5.30
C GLN A 61 3.10 12.45 -6.14
N THR A 62 2.50 13.42 -5.47
CA THR A 62 1.71 14.48 -6.12
C THR A 62 2.66 15.63 -6.48
N ALA A 63 2.37 16.36 -7.57
CA ALA A 63 3.18 17.51 -8.01
C ALA A 63 3.35 18.62 -6.94
N LYS A 64 2.46 18.66 -5.93
CA LYS A 64 2.54 19.58 -4.77
C LYS A 64 3.48 19.09 -3.65
N GLY A 65 4.32 18.09 -3.88
CA GLY A 65 5.19 17.49 -2.86
C GLY A 65 4.50 16.47 -1.95
N ASN A 66 3.17 16.46 -1.90
CA ASN A 66 2.42 15.50 -1.06
C ASN A 66 2.53 14.06 -1.57
N ARG A 67 2.88 13.14 -0.67
CA ARG A 67 2.94 11.71 -0.95
C ARG A 67 1.73 10.98 -0.40
N LYS A 68 1.22 10.04 -1.19
CA LYS A 68 0.13 9.14 -0.84
C LYS A 68 0.64 7.71 -0.93
N PHE A 69 0.34 6.91 0.09
CA PHE A 69 0.54 5.46 0.03
C PHE A 69 -0.83 4.83 -0.10
N ILE A 70 -0.93 3.91 -1.04
CA ILE A 70 -2.13 3.13 -1.28
C ILE A 70 -1.76 1.68 -1.01
N GLY A 71 -2.36 1.10 0.02
CA GLY A 71 -2.27 -0.32 0.33
C GLY A 71 -3.47 -1.08 -0.24
N TYR A 72 -3.22 -2.19 -0.90
CA TYR A 72 -4.22 -3.11 -1.43
C TYR A 72 -4.25 -4.37 -0.58
N PHE A 73 -5.42 -4.65 -0.04
CA PHE A 73 -5.63 -5.77 0.87
C PHE A 73 -6.39 -6.89 0.18
N GLU A 74 -6.13 -8.12 0.61
CA GLU A 74 -6.88 -9.28 0.13
C GLU A 74 -8.26 -9.38 0.78
N LYS A 75 -8.37 -9.04 2.08
CA LYS A 75 -9.61 -9.11 2.86
C LYS A 75 -10.01 -7.74 3.39
N TRP A 76 -11.32 -7.52 3.48
CA TRP A 76 -11.89 -6.32 4.09
C TRP A 76 -11.53 -6.18 5.58
N VAL A 77 -11.51 -7.29 6.32
CA VAL A 77 -11.18 -7.29 7.76
C VAL A 77 -9.77 -6.75 7.99
N ASP A 78 -8.81 -7.23 7.19
CA ASP A 78 -7.42 -6.79 7.26
C ASP A 78 -7.27 -5.29 6.90
N MET A 79 -8.01 -4.82 5.89
CA MET A 79 -8.07 -3.40 5.52
C MET A 79 -8.66 -2.53 6.64
N ARG A 80 -9.74 -3.00 7.29
CA ARG A 80 -10.38 -2.30 8.40
C ARG A 80 -9.46 -2.23 9.62
N THR A 81 -8.81 -3.33 9.98
CA THR A 81 -7.81 -3.35 11.06
C THR A 81 -6.64 -2.39 10.77
N ALA A 82 -6.18 -2.33 9.52
CA ALA A 82 -5.12 -1.39 9.14
C ALA A 82 -5.55 0.09 9.23
N LEU A 83 -6.85 0.39 9.04
CA LEU A 83 -7.41 1.73 9.24
C LEU A 83 -7.63 2.06 10.72
N ASP A 84 -8.11 1.09 11.51
CA ASP A 84 -8.35 1.28 12.94
C ASP A 84 -7.03 1.53 13.71
N ASN A 85 -5.92 0.90 13.29
CA ASN A 85 -4.58 1.12 13.83
C ASN A 85 -4.02 2.54 13.61
N GLN A 86 -4.71 3.42 12.87
CA GLN A 86 -4.29 4.81 12.64
C GLN A 86 -4.68 5.76 13.78
N TYR A 87 -5.47 5.30 14.76
CA TYR A 87 -6.06 6.11 15.83
C TYR A 87 -5.62 5.73 17.26
N THR A 88 -4.58 4.92 17.43
CA THR A 88 -4.06 4.54 18.76
C THR A 88 -2.65 5.06 18.98
#